data_AF-A0A4U3MJE3-F1
#
_entry.id   AF-A0A4U3MJE3-F1
#
_cell.length_a   1.000
_cell.length_b   1.000
_cell.length_c   1.000
_cell.angle_alpha   90.00
_cell.angle_beta   90.00
_cell.angle_gamma   90.00
#
_symmetry.space_group_name_H-M   'P 1'
#
loop_
_entity.id
_entity.type
_entity.pdbx_description
1 polymer ?
#
loop_
_entity_poly.entity_id
_entity_poly.type
_entity_poly.pdbx_seq_one_letter_code
_entity_poly.pdbx_strand_id
1 'polypeptide(L)'
;MPPCLDVYVWIPERRPGIFGRFIESYVADPGEDHRLQAFTRTYVLGITTEADADEGFSLYLRGREHYQAIICVARDGAAVLGLSVEAPDNRQERLTQAAKLIEQLRRQFSAPAGLAGVELPPPRDHAEWQEEFQVELRVGAVPT
;
A
#
# COMPACT_ATOMS: atom_id res chain seq x y z
N MET A 1 1.85 -18.37 -10.16
CA MET A 1 2.47 -17.41 -9.23
C MET A 1 2.01 -17.81 -7.84
N PRO A 2 2.90 -17.88 -6.83
CA PRO A 2 2.48 -18.13 -5.45
C PRO A 2 1.55 -17.01 -4.97
N PRO A 3 0.68 -17.27 -3.98
CA PRO A 3 -0.17 -16.24 -3.41
C PRO A 3 0.65 -15.10 -2.80
N CYS A 4 0.12 -13.88 -2.88
CA CYS A 4 0.72 -12.70 -2.28
C CYS A 4 0.24 -12.51 -0.84
N LEU A 5 1.18 -12.22 0.06
CA LEU A 5 0.90 -11.63 1.36
C LEU A 5 1.00 -10.13 1.17
N ASP A 6 -0.14 -9.45 1.27
CA ASP A 6 -0.24 -8.01 1.15
C ASP A 6 -0.21 -7.39 2.54
N VAL A 7 0.63 -6.37 2.70
CA VAL A 7 0.82 -5.65 3.95
C VAL A 7 0.59 -4.18 3.70
N TYR A 8 -0.21 -3.54 4.55
CA TYR A 8 -0.56 -2.13 4.41
C TYR A 8 -0.39 -1.36 5.73
N VAL A 9 -0.11 -0.06 5.61
CA VAL A 9 -0.11 0.88 6.74
C VAL A 9 -0.97 2.11 6.43
N TRP A 10 -1.64 2.62 7.46
CA TRP A 10 -2.52 3.78 7.35
C TRP A 10 -1.76 5.08 7.58
N ILE A 11 -1.93 6.06 6.69
CA ILE A 11 -1.36 7.40 6.81
C ILE A 11 -2.52 8.39 6.90
N PRO A 12 -2.81 8.98 8.08
CA PRO A 12 -3.98 9.83 8.27
C PRO A 12 -4.03 11.06 7.37
N GLU A 13 -2.87 11.62 7.01
CA GLU A 13 -2.78 12.84 6.19
C GLU A 13 -1.87 12.62 4.99
N ARG A 14 -2.41 12.83 3.80
CA ARG A 14 -1.67 12.78 2.52
C ARG A 14 -0.69 13.93 2.44
N ARG A 15 0.60 13.65 2.70
CA ARG A 15 1.69 14.60 2.47
C ARG A 15 2.52 14.15 1.28
N PRO A 16 2.77 15.01 0.27
CA PRO A 16 3.58 14.63 -0.91
C PRO A 16 4.93 13.98 -0.57
N GLY A 17 5.61 14.46 0.47
CA GLY A 17 6.88 13.89 0.93
C GLY A 17 6.80 12.46 1.47
N ILE A 18 5.64 11.99 1.91
CA ILE A 18 5.46 10.59 2.33
C ILE A 18 5.49 9.67 1.11
N PHE A 19 4.76 10.02 0.05
CA PHE A 19 4.75 9.25 -1.19
C PHE A 19 6.13 9.22 -1.85
N GLY A 20 6.82 10.38 -1.91
CA GLY A 20 8.18 10.46 -2.45
C GLY A 20 9.14 9.51 -1.74
N ARG A 21 9.17 9.55 -0.41
CA ARG A 21 10.02 8.63 0.39
C ARG A 21 9.64 7.16 0.21
N PHE A 22 8.34 6.84 0.08
CA PHE A 22 7.89 5.47 -0.15
C PHE A 22 8.36 4.96 -1.52
N ILE A 23 8.21 5.78 -2.56
CA ILE A 23 8.70 5.48 -3.91
C ILE A 23 10.21 5.26 -3.91
N GLU A 24 10.97 6.21 -3.35
CA GLU A 24 12.44 6.11 -3.24
C GLU A 24 12.88 4.83 -2.50
N SER A 25 12.14 4.42 -1.47
CA SER A 25 12.49 3.28 -0.64
C SER A 25 12.16 1.93 -1.29
N TYR A 26 11.00 1.82 -1.95
CA TYR A 26 10.41 0.51 -2.28
C TYR A 26 10.13 0.28 -3.76
N VAL A 27 10.08 1.33 -4.57
CA VAL A 27 9.81 1.20 -6.01
C VAL A 27 11.13 0.95 -6.75
N ALA A 28 11.14 -0.04 -7.64
CA ALA A 28 12.29 -0.31 -8.48
C ALA A 28 12.56 0.87 -9.44
N ASP A 29 13.81 1.30 -9.54
CA ASP A 29 14.22 2.23 -10.59
C ASP A 29 14.11 1.51 -11.94
N PRO A 30 13.34 2.03 -12.90
CA PRO A 30 13.15 1.37 -14.19
C PRO A 30 14.41 1.29 -15.06
N GLY A 31 15.50 2.02 -14.74
CA GLY A 31 16.64 2.16 -15.65
C GLY A 31 16.26 2.85 -16.98
N GLU A 32 17.12 2.79 -18.01
CA GLU A 32 17.03 3.51 -19.30
C GLU A 32 15.78 3.22 -20.17
N ASP A 33 14.77 2.51 -19.68
CA ASP A 33 13.50 2.37 -20.40
C ASP A 33 12.62 3.62 -20.23
N HIS A 34 12.80 4.58 -21.14
CA HIS A 34 12.06 5.84 -21.20
C HIS A 34 10.52 5.67 -21.30
N ARG A 35 10.00 4.48 -21.60
CA ARG A 35 8.55 4.21 -21.58
C ARG A 35 7.98 4.20 -20.16
N LEU A 36 8.82 4.00 -19.14
CA LEU A 36 8.45 3.99 -17.73
C LEU A 36 8.54 5.39 -17.07
N GLN A 37 9.12 6.39 -17.75
CA GLN A 37 9.02 7.81 -17.36
C GLN A 37 7.56 8.32 -17.39
N ALA A 38 6.66 7.61 -18.07
CA ALA A 38 5.23 7.93 -18.11
C ALA A 38 4.52 7.75 -16.75
N PHE A 39 5.11 7.03 -15.79
CA PHE A 39 4.56 6.87 -14.44
C PHE A 39 5.09 7.88 -13.42
N THR A 40 6.08 8.70 -13.78
CA THR A 40 6.64 9.78 -12.93
C THR A 40 5.67 10.97 -12.80
N ARG A 41 4.65 11.02 -13.66
CA ARG A 41 3.44 11.82 -13.49
C ARG A 41 2.26 10.86 -13.44
N THR A 42 1.34 11.05 -12.52
CA THR A 42 0.03 10.38 -12.54
C THR A 42 -0.65 10.67 -13.87
N TYR A 43 -0.54 9.78 -14.84
CA TYR A 43 -1.45 9.73 -15.98
C TYR A 43 -2.65 8.93 -15.51
N VAL A 44 -3.68 9.65 -15.05
CA VAL A 44 -5.02 9.08 -15.04
C VAL A 44 -5.44 8.96 -16.51
N LEU A 45 -5.60 7.73 -17.00
CA LEU A 45 -6.16 7.47 -18.32
C LEU A 45 -7.64 7.87 -18.29
N GLY A 46 -7.95 9.11 -18.67
CA GLY A 46 -9.30 9.67 -18.73
C GLY A 46 -9.32 11.19 -18.57
N ILE A 47 -10.45 11.82 -18.93
CA ILE A 47 -10.73 13.20 -18.52
C ILE A 47 -11.07 13.14 -17.03
N THR A 48 -10.12 13.47 -16.16
CA THR A 48 -10.45 13.60 -14.74
C THR A 48 -11.12 14.94 -14.50
N THR A 49 -12.34 14.89 -14.01
CA THR A 49 -13.00 16.02 -13.37
C THR A 49 -12.60 16.06 -11.89
N GLU A 50 -12.80 17.18 -11.20
CA GLU A 50 -12.57 17.26 -9.74
C GLU A 50 -13.32 16.16 -8.96
N ALA A 51 -14.41 15.62 -9.53
CA ALA A 51 -15.18 14.51 -8.96
C ALA A 51 -14.43 13.16 -8.91
N ASP A 52 -13.43 12.92 -9.77
CA ASP A 52 -12.68 11.65 -9.79
C ASP A 52 -11.68 11.53 -8.62
N ALA A 53 -11.34 12.66 -7.99
CA ALA A 53 -10.55 12.68 -6.76
C ALA A 53 -11.32 12.21 -5.52
N ASP A 54 -12.67 12.20 -5.59
CA ASP A 54 -13.55 11.81 -4.50
C ASP A 54 -13.74 10.29 -4.40
N GLU A 55 -13.36 9.51 -5.43
CA GLU A 55 -13.56 8.05 -5.45
C GLU A 55 -12.35 7.22 -4.97
N GLY A 56 -11.21 7.87 -4.70
CA GLY A 56 -9.97 7.21 -4.32
C GLY A 56 -9.39 6.34 -5.45
N PHE A 57 -8.10 5.97 -5.35
CA PHE A 57 -7.45 5.10 -6.35
C PHE A 57 -6.27 4.35 -5.75
N SER A 58 -5.87 3.26 -6.42
CA SER A 58 -4.72 2.44 -6.03
C SER A 58 -3.74 2.28 -7.20
N LEU A 59 -2.45 2.47 -6.92
CA LEU A 59 -1.34 2.28 -7.84
C LEU A 59 -0.55 1.04 -7.40
N TYR A 60 -0.36 0.11 -8.34
CA TYR A 60 0.47 -1.08 -8.15
C TYR A 60 1.76 -0.88 -8.94
N LEU A 61 2.87 -0.69 -8.22
CA LEU A 61 4.17 -0.38 -8.77
C LEU A 61 5.09 -1.58 -8.61
N ARG A 62 6.07 -1.71 -9.51
CA ARG A 62 7.09 -2.75 -9.38
C ARG A 62 7.93 -2.50 -8.13
N GLY A 63 7.96 -3.48 -7.22
CA GLY A 63 8.80 -3.44 -6.03
C GLY A 63 10.27 -3.65 -6.35
N ARG A 64 11.17 -3.05 -5.55
CA ARG A 64 12.63 -3.23 -5.67
C ARG A 64 13.08 -4.63 -5.22
N GLU A 65 12.63 -5.03 -4.03
CA GLU A 65 12.93 -6.33 -3.39
C GLU A 65 11.65 -7.10 -3.05
N HIS A 66 10.51 -6.61 -3.54
CA HIS A 66 9.17 -7.14 -3.28
C HIS A 66 8.43 -7.34 -4.60
N TYR A 67 7.35 -8.11 -4.61
CA TYR A 67 6.56 -8.30 -5.82
C TYR A 67 5.95 -6.98 -6.28
N GLN A 68 5.32 -6.25 -5.35
CA GLN A 68 4.72 -4.95 -5.65
C GLN A 68 4.90 -3.97 -4.48
N ALA A 69 4.95 -2.69 -4.84
CA ALA A 69 4.79 -1.57 -3.93
C ALA A 69 3.47 -0.88 -4.28
N ILE A 70 2.60 -0.69 -3.29
CA ILE A 70 1.23 -0.25 -3.49
C ILE A 70 1.03 1.11 -2.81
N ILE A 71 0.45 2.06 -3.53
CA ILE A 71 0.02 3.34 -2.99
C ILE A 71 -1.47 3.47 -3.27
N CYS A 72 -2.26 3.59 -2.22
CA CYS A 72 -3.68 3.91 -2.32
C CYS A 72 -3.95 5.28 -1.71
N VAL A 73 -4.71 6.09 -2.45
CA VAL A 73 -5.31 7.32 -1.99
C VAL A 73 -6.75 7.00 -1.62
N ALA A 74 -7.04 7.02 -0.33
CA ALA A 74 -8.34 6.70 0.21
C ALA A 74 -9.35 7.84 -0.07
N ARG A 75 -10.63 7.49 -0.15
CA ARG A 75 -11.77 8.39 -0.40
C ARG A 75 -11.95 9.43 0.70
N ASP A 76 -11.66 9.05 1.93
CA ASP A 76 -11.68 9.92 3.10
C ASP A 76 -10.45 10.83 3.22
N GLY A 77 -9.56 10.80 2.23
CA GLY A 77 -8.41 11.67 2.16
C GLY A 77 -7.17 11.17 2.90
N ALA A 78 -7.18 9.94 3.42
CA ALA A 78 -5.98 9.27 3.91
C ALA A 78 -5.15 8.65 2.77
N ALA A 79 -3.98 8.14 3.13
CA ALA A 79 -3.18 7.28 2.27
C ALA A 79 -2.98 5.91 2.89
N VAL A 80 -2.96 4.89 2.05
CA VAL A 80 -2.59 3.53 2.42
C VAL A 80 -1.36 3.14 1.62
N LEU A 81 -0.27 2.79 2.31
CA LEU A 81 0.98 2.35 1.68
C LEU A 81 1.16 0.87 1.95
N GLY A 82 1.56 0.10 0.94
CA GLY A 82 1.70 -1.34 1.12
C GLY A 82 2.72 -2.02 0.25
N LEU A 83 3.04 -3.25 0.63
CA LEU A 83 3.96 -4.13 -0.07
C LEU A 83 3.30 -5.49 -0.25
N SER A 84 3.47 -6.05 -1.45
CA SER A 84 3.10 -7.44 -1.74
C SER A 84 4.36 -8.28 -1.76
N VAL A 85 4.37 -9.35 -0.99
CA VAL A 85 5.47 -10.32 -0.90
C VAL A 85 4.93 -11.74 -1.06
N GLU A 86 5.80 -12.72 -1.21
CA GLU A 86 5.36 -14.11 -1.21
C GLU A 86 4.72 -14.47 0.13
N ALA A 87 3.57 -15.16 0.07
CA ALA A 87 2.90 -15.72 1.23
C ALA A 87 3.41 -17.15 1.51
N PRO A 88 4.12 -17.38 2.63
CA PRO A 88 4.40 -18.74 3.10
C PRO A 88 3.14 -19.61 3.23
N ASP A 89 3.23 -20.91 2.97
CA ASP A 89 2.09 -21.82 3.18
C ASP A 89 1.73 -21.95 4.67
N ASN A 90 2.72 -21.85 5.55
CA ASN A 90 2.52 -21.93 6.99
C ASN A 90 1.95 -20.61 7.55
N ARG A 91 0.76 -20.70 8.16
CA ARG A 91 0.08 -19.53 8.74
C ARG A 91 0.90 -18.81 9.81
N GLN A 92 1.60 -19.53 10.70
CA GLN A 92 2.38 -18.90 11.76
C GLN A 92 3.58 -18.12 11.19
N GLU A 93 4.19 -18.67 10.14
CA GLU A 93 5.27 -18.00 9.41
C GLU A 93 4.76 -16.75 8.69
N ARG A 94 3.63 -16.84 7.98
CA ARG A 94 2.98 -15.66 7.36
C ARG A 94 2.70 -14.56 8.36
N LEU A 95 2.06 -14.89 9.48
CA LEU A 95 1.74 -13.90 10.52
C LEU A 95 3.00 -13.25 11.09
N THR A 96 4.08 -14.03 11.25
CA THR A 96 5.38 -13.51 11.71
C THR A 96 6.01 -12.56 10.69
N GLN A 97 5.96 -12.91 9.40
CA GLN A 97 6.43 -12.07 8.30
C GLN A 97 5.61 -10.78 8.18
N ALA A 98 4.28 -10.90 8.21
CA ALA A 98 3.35 -9.78 8.21
C ALA A 98 3.63 -8.81 9.35
N ALA A 99 3.76 -9.32 10.59
CA ALA A 99 4.03 -8.48 11.76
C ALA A 99 5.34 -7.69 11.62
N LYS A 100 6.40 -8.33 11.10
CA LYS A 100 7.69 -7.66 10.87
C LYS A 100 7.57 -6.54 9.83
N LEU A 101 6.91 -6.81 8.71
CA LEU A 101 6.72 -5.82 7.63
C LEU A 101 5.84 -4.66 8.07
N ILE A 102 4.72 -4.95 8.76
CA ILE A 102 3.86 -3.92 9.34
C ILE A 102 4.68 -3.02 10.28
N GLU A 103 5.45 -3.61 11.19
CA GLU A 103 6.21 -2.83 12.16
C GLU A 103 7.31 -1.98 11.49
N GLN A 104 7.98 -2.51 10.47
CA GLN A 104 8.94 -1.77 9.66
C GLN A 104 8.29 -0.56 8.99
N LEU A 105 7.20 -0.77 8.25
CA LEU A 105 6.49 0.31 7.54
C LEU A 105 5.91 1.34 8.52
N ARG A 106 5.32 0.89 9.64
CA ARG A 106 4.78 1.78 10.66
C ARG A 106 5.84 2.67 11.27
N ARG A 107 7.02 2.13 11.60
CA ARG A 107 8.14 2.94 12.11
C ARG A 107 8.63 3.92 11.06
N GLN A 108 8.84 3.47 9.83
CA GLN A 108 9.42 4.29 8.77
C GLN A 108 8.51 5.47 8.37
N PHE A 109 7.20 5.24 8.30
CA PHE A 109 6.23 6.26 7.87
C PHE A 109 5.43 6.87 9.03
N SER A 110 5.78 6.54 10.27
CA SER A 110 5.06 6.97 11.48
C SER A 110 3.55 6.65 11.40
N ALA A 111 3.22 5.49 10.84
CA ALA A 111 1.85 5.08 10.62
C ALA A 111 1.22 4.51 11.91
N PRO A 112 0.04 5.00 12.34
CA PRO A 112 -0.59 4.54 13.58
C PRO A 112 -1.08 3.09 13.52
N ALA A 113 -1.42 2.60 12.33
CA ALA A 113 -1.99 1.26 12.14
C ALA A 113 -1.41 0.54 10.92
N GLY A 114 -1.51 -0.78 10.94
CA GLY A 114 -1.22 -1.64 9.80
C GLY A 114 -2.13 -2.85 9.74
N LEU A 115 -2.26 -3.42 8.54
CA LEU A 115 -3.02 -4.62 8.28
C LEU A 115 -2.26 -5.56 7.34
N ALA A 116 -2.60 -6.84 7.34
CA ALA A 116 -2.08 -7.78 6.37
C ALA A 116 -3.08 -8.91 6.10
N GLY A 117 -2.98 -9.50 4.90
CA GLY A 117 -3.76 -10.66 4.49
C GLY A 117 -3.27 -11.24 3.16
N VAL A 118 -3.83 -12.38 2.78
CA VAL A 118 -3.49 -13.06 1.52
C VAL A 118 -4.39 -12.54 0.41
N GLU A 119 -3.79 -12.07 -0.69
CA GLU A 119 -4.50 -11.47 -1.84
C GLU A 119 -5.50 -10.39 -1.37
N LEU A 120 -5.04 -9.55 -0.45
CA LEU A 120 -5.87 -8.56 0.22
C LEU A 120 -5.76 -7.23 -0.52
N PRO A 121 -6.84 -6.67 -1.07
CA PRO A 121 -6.79 -5.36 -1.69
C PRO A 121 -6.48 -4.24 -0.66
N PRO A 122 -5.85 -3.14 -1.08
CA PRO A 122 -5.68 -1.98 -0.20
C PRO A 122 -7.05 -1.39 0.18
N PRO A 123 -7.32 -1.15 1.47
CA PRO A 123 -8.53 -0.46 1.88
C PRO A 123 -8.60 0.96 1.30
N ARG A 124 -9.78 1.36 0.83
CA ARG A 124 -10.02 2.66 0.18
C ARG A 124 -10.67 3.70 1.08
N ASP A 125 -11.04 3.33 2.30
CA ASP A 125 -11.56 4.22 3.33
C ASP A 125 -11.46 3.57 4.72
N HIS A 126 -11.80 4.33 5.76
CA HIS A 126 -11.87 3.85 7.15
C HIS A 126 -12.81 2.65 7.31
N ALA A 127 -13.91 2.55 6.56
CA ALA A 127 -14.86 1.46 6.71
C ALA A 127 -14.25 0.15 6.20
N GLU A 128 -13.68 0.16 4.99
CA GLU A 128 -12.94 -0.97 4.42
C GLU A 128 -11.75 -1.38 5.30
N TRP A 129 -11.10 -0.42 5.98
CA TRP A 129 -10.01 -0.74 6.93
C TRP A 129 -10.47 -1.59 8.12
N GLN A 130 -11.71 -1.40 8.58
CA GLN A 130 -12.28 -2.16 9.70
C GLN A 130 -12.87 -3.50 9.27
N GLU A 131 -13.01 -3.78 7.97
CA GLU A 131 -13.52 -5.06 7.51
C GLU A 131 -12.57 -6.20 7.91
N GLU A 132 -13.14 -7.32 8.33
CA GLU A 132 -12.39 -8.50 8.77
C GLU A 132 -12.20 -9.52 7.63
N PHE A 133 -12.84 -9.32 6.49
CA PHE A 133 -12.74 -10.23 5.37
C PHE A 133 -11.30 -10.21 4.81
N GLN A 134 -10.68 -11.40 4.72
CA GLN A 134 -9.30 -11.61 4.25
C GLN A 134 -8.17 -11.02 5.13
N VAL A 135 -8.48 -10.28 6.20
CA VAL A 135 -7.49 -9.78 7.14
C VAL A 135 -6.98 -10.93 8.03
N GLU A 136 -5.68 -11.21 7.94
CA GLU A 136 -5.01 -12.19 8.82
C GLU A 136 -4.41 -11.53 10.06
N LEU A 137 -4.00 -10.26 9.98
CA LEU A 137 -3.38 -9.50 11.06
C LEU A 137 -3.75 -8.02 11.00
N ARG A 138 -4.10 -7.44 12.15
CA ARG A 138 -4.28 -5.99 12.36
C ARG A 138 -3.43 -5.53 13.55
N VAL A 139 -2.75 -4.39 13.41
CA VAL A 139 -1.89 -3.82 14.44
C VAL A 139 -2.17 -2.33 14.58
N GLY A 140 -2.25 -1.84 15.82
CA GLY A 140 -2.53 -0.43 16.10
C GLY A 140 -3.99 -0.05 15.82
N ALA A 141 -4.25 1.25 15.74
CA ALA A 141 -5.59 1.79 15.53
C ALA A 141 -5.53 3.03 14.64
N VAL A 142 -6.50 3.17 13.75
CA VAL A 142 -6.66 4.36 12.92
C VAL A 142 -7.32 5.47 13.75
N PRO A 143 -6.84 6.72 13.70
CA PRO A 143 -7.51 7.84 14.37
C PRO A 143 -8.93 8.04 13.83
N THR A 144 -9.88 8.24 14.74
CA THR A 144 -11.27 8.65 14.44
C THR A 144 -11.37 10.12 14.10
#